data_AF-A0A527GDP7-F1
#
_entry.id   AF-A0A527GDP7-F1
#
_cell.length_a   1.000
_cell.length_b   1.000
_cell.length_c   1.000
_cell.angle_alpha   90.00
_cell.angle_beta   90.00
_cell.angle_gamma   90.00
#
_symmetry.space_group_name_H-M   'P 1'
#
loop_
_entity.id
_entity.type
_entity.pdbx_description
1 polymer ?
#
loop_
_entity_poly.entity_id
_entity_poly.type
_entity_poly.pdbx_seq_one_letter_code
_entity_poly.pdbx_strand_id
1 'polypeptide(L)' 'IAETIRFLTARGVPVMAHVGLTPQAVNTFGGYRVQGRGADAERIRRDARAVTEAGAFSLVLEKIPEQLARQITA' A
#
# COMPACT_ATOMS: atom_id res chain seq x y z
N ILE A 1 7.50 -6.90 -2.36
CA ILE A 1 7.33 -5.78 -3.32
C ILE A 1 8.37 -4.65 -3.13
N ALA A 2 8.75 -4.30 -1.90
CA ALA A 2 9.73 -3.23 -1.64
C ALA A 2 11.07 -3.41 -2.37
N GLU A 3 11.59 -4.64 -2.47
CA GLU A 3 12.80 -4.92 -3.27
C GLU A 3 12.60 -4.61 -4.75
N THR A 4 11.47 -5.00 -5.34
CA THR A 4 11.12 -4.69 -6.73
C THR A 4 11.01 -3.18 -6.96
N ILE A 5 10.40 -2.45 -6.03
CA ILE A 5 10.30 -0.99 -6.11
C ILE A 5 11.71 -0.39 -6.12
N ARG A 6 12.59 -0.77 -5.17
CA ARG A 6 13.99 -0.31 -5.15
C ARG A 6 14.74 -0.62 -6.44
N PHE A 7 14.53 -1.83 -6.98
CA PHE A 7 15.18 -2.24 -8.22
C PHE A 7 14.80 -1.33 -9.41
N LEU A 8 13.50 -1.01 -9.53
CA LEU A 8 12.95 -0.16 -10.59
C LEU A 8 13.38 1.30 -10.42
N THR A 9 13.26 1.84 -9.21
CA THR A 9 13.57 3.25 -8.93
C THR A 9 15.06 3.54 -9.05
N ALA A 10 15.94 2.61 -8.65
CA ALA A 10 17.39 2.69 -8.88
C ALA A 10 17.78 2.72 -10.37
N ARG A 11 16.86 2.40 -11.28
CA ARG A 11 17.04 2.42 -12.75
C ARG A 11 16.23 3.53 -13.43
N GLY A 12 15.73 4.49 -12.65
CA GLY A 12 15.02 5.65 -13.16
C GLY A 12 13.56 5.39 -13.55
N VAL A 13 12.98 4.24 -13.20
CA VAL A 13 11.55 3.98 -13.41
C VAL A 13 10.77 4.51 -12.20
N PRO A 14 9.97 5.57 -12.34
CA PRO A 14 9.17 6.09 -11.24
C PRO A 14 8.04 5.09 -10.91
N VAL A 15 7.84 4.84 -9.61
CA VAL A 15 6.84 3.87 -9.13
C VAL A 15 5.79 4.57 -8.26
N MET A 16 4.52 4.41 -8.64
CA MET A 16 3.39 4.63 -7.75
C MET A 16 3.04 3.28 -7.10
N ALA A 17 3.08 3.22 -5.77
CA ALA A 17 2.69 2.03 -5.03
C ALA A 17 1.17 2.01 -4.80
N HIS A 18 0.64 0.84 -4.43
CA HIS A 18 -0.76 0.63 -4.14
C HIS A 18 -0.89 -0.31 -2.94
N VAL A 19 -1.50 0.16 -1.85
CA VAL A 19 -1.79 -0.62 -0.64
C VAL A 19 -3.27 -0.50 -0.24
N GLY A 20 -3.70 -1.35 0.69
CA GLY A 20 -5.12 -1.52 0.99
C GLY A 20 -5.69 -2.68 0.18
N LEU A 21 -6.88 -2.49 -0.38
CA LEU A 21 -7.47 -3.46 -1.31
C LEU A 21 -6.73 -3.38 -2.65
N THR A 22 -6.04 -4.44 -3.04
CA THR A 22 -5.48 -4.57 -4.39
C THR A 22 -6.37 -5.48 -5.23
N PRO A 23 -7.13 -4.97 -6.22
CA PRO A 23 -8.07 -5.77 -7.02
C PRO A 23 -7.47 -7.04 -7.64
N GLN A 24 -6.17 -7.05 -7.93
CA GLN A 24 -5.45 -8.22 -8.45
C GLN A 24 -5.47 -9.42 -7.48
N ALA A 25 -5.64 -9.17 -6.18
CA ALA A 25 -5.70 -10.18 -5.13
C ALA A 25 -7.14 -10.43 -4.62
N VAL A 26 -8.17 -10.13 -5.41
CA VAL A 26 -9.58 -10.25 -5.03
C VAL A 26 -9.96 -11.63 -4.49
N ASN A 27 -9.42 -12.70 -5.07
CA ASN A 27 -9.68 -14.08 -4.62
C ASN A 27 -9.06 -14.34 -3.25
N THR A 28 -7.84 -13.85 -3.00
CA THR A 28 -7.17 -13.93 -1.69
C THR A 28 -7.94 -13.16 -0.62
N PHE A 29 -8.52 -12.01 -0.97
CA PHE A 29 -9.34 -11.22 -0.05
C PHE A 29 -10.76 -11.76 0.17
N GLY A 30 -11.21 -12.73 -0.63
CA GLY A 30 -12.58 -13.21 -0.62
C GLY A 30 -13.59 -12.13 -1.09
N GLY A 31 -13.20 -11.36 -2.10
CA GLY A 31 -13.97 -10.27 -2.70
C GLY A 31 -13.42 -8.87 -2.37
N TYR A 32 -14.13 -7.84 -2.84
CA TYR A 32 -13.76 -6.45 -2.60
C TYR A 32 -14.12 -6.01 -1.18
N ARG A 33 -13.35 -6.41 -0.17
CA ARG A 33 -13.59 -6.08 1.23
C ARG A 33 -12.74 -4.89 1.69
N VAL A 34 -13.24 -4.15 2.67
CA VAL A 34 -12.47 -3.07 3.32
C VAL A 34 -11.25 -3.66 4.02
N GLN A 35 -10.07 -3.06 3.82
CA GLN A 35 -8.81 -3.45 4.45
C GLN A 35 -8.45 -2.48 5.59
N GLY A 36 -7.62 -2.90 6.56
CA GLY A 36 -7.12 -2.02 7.61
C GLY A 36 -8.09 -1.76 8.77
N ARG A 37 -9.03 -2.68 9.04
CA ARG A 37 -9.89 -2.61 10.24
C ARG A 37 -9.25 -3.28 11.45
N GLY A 38 -9.40 -2.68 12.63
CA GLY A 38 -8.90 -3.24 13.88
C GLY A 38 -7.38 -3.48 13.82
N ALA A 39 -6.95 -4.70 14.17
CA ALA A 39 -5.55 -5.08 14.16
C ALA A 39 -4.88 -5.04 12.76
N ASP A 40 -5.66 -5.08 11.67
CA ASP A 40 -5.12 -5.03 10.30
C ASP A 40 -4.57 -3.65 9.92
N ALA A 41 -4.96 -2.59 10.63
CA ALA A 41 -4.50 -1.23 10.36
C ALA A 41 -2.97 -1.12 10.39
N GLU A 42 -2.33 -1.82 11.32
CA GLU A 42 -0.86 -1.78 11.47
C GLU A 42 -0.15 -2.47 10.30
N ARG A 43 -0.75 -3.52 9.71
CA ARG A 43 -0.21 -4.12 8.49
C ARG A 43 -0.18 -3.10 7.36
N ILE A 44 -1.29 -2.39 7.13
CA ILE A 44 -1.38 -1.38 6.07
C ILE A 44 -0.39 -0.24 6.30
N ARG A 45 -0.20 0.22 7.56
CA ARG A 45 0.82 1.23 7.88
C ARG A 45 2.24 0.77 7.56
N ARG A 46 2.58 -0.48 7.92
CA ARG A 46 3.88 -1.07 7.58
C ARG A 46 4.07 -1.21 6.08
N ASP A 47 3.05 -1.67 5.37
CA ASP A 47 3.10 -1.80 3.90
C ASP A 47 3.33 -0.43 3.25
N ALA A 48 2.56 0.59 3.65
CA ALA A 48 2.72 1.97 3.18
C ALA A 48 4.14 2.51 3.44
N ARG A 49 4.66 2.34 4.66
CA ARG A 49 6.03 2.76 4.99
C ARG A 49 7.08 2.04 4.16
N ALA A 50 6.95 0.72 4.02
CA ALA A 50 7.92 -0.11 3.31
C ALA A 50 8.02 0.25 1.82
N VAL A 51 6.89 0.58 1.18
CA VAL A 51 6.90 0.98 -0.25
C VAL A 51 7.42 2.40 -0.44
N THR A 52 7.14 3.32 0.48
CA THR A 52 7.70 4.68 0.48
C THR A 52 9.22 4.65 0.67
N GLU A 53 9.71 3.92 1.68
CA GLU A 53 11.16 3.74 1.91
C GLU A 53 11.88 3.04 0.75
N ALA A 54 11.15 2.26 -0.05
CA ALA A 54 11.69 1.64 -1.25
C ALA A 54 11.85 2.62 -2.44
N GLY A 55 11.34 3.84 -2.33
CA GLY A 55 11.47 4.88 -3.34
C GLY A 55 10.22 5.09 -4.21
N ALA A 56 9.05 4.56 -3.80
CA ALA A 56 7.80 4.93 -4.46
C ALA A 56 7.53 6.43 -4.29
N PHE A 57 7.27 7.14 -5.38
CA PHE A 57 7.04 8.59 -5.36
C PHE A 57 5.60 8.95 -4.98
N SER A 58 4.68 7.99 -5.11
CA SER A 58 3.27 8.15 -4.80
C SER A 58 2.67 6.83 -4.30
N LEU A 59 1.53 6.90 -3.63
CA LEU A 59 0.85 5.79 -3.00
C LEU A 59 -0.68 5.90 -3.20
N VAL A 60 -1.28 4.87 -3.78
CA VAL A 60 -2.74 4.68 -3.78
C VAL A 60 -3.13 3.93 -2.51
N LEU A 61 -4.13 4.48 -1.79
CA LEU A 61 -4.79 3.85 -0.66
C LEU A 61 -6.21 3.46 -1.08
N GLU A 62 -6.45 2.17 -1.36
CA GLU A 62 -7.76 1.72 -1.86
C GLU A 62 -8.58 1.01 -0.77
N LYS A 63 -9.82 1.47 -0.59
CA LYS A 63 -10.85 0.84 0.26
C LYS A 63 -10.37 0.54 1.69
N ILE A 64 -9.80 1.56 2.34
CA ILE A 64 -9.40 1.55 3.75
C ILE A 64 -10.25 2.55 4.57
N PRO A 65 -10.31 2.43 5.92
CA PRO A 65 -10.94 3.44 6.77
C PRO A 65 -10.31 4.83 6.58
N GLU A 66 -11.16 5.86 6.58
CA GLU A 66 -10.75 7.25 6.39
C GLU A 66 -9.71 7.72 7.44
N GLN A 67 -9.92 7.36 8.71
CA GLN A 67 -8.99 7.71 9.78
C GLN A 67 -7.60 7.10 9.56
N LEU A 68 -7.53 5.86 9.06
CA LEU A 68 -6.28 5.19 8.73
C LEU A 68 -5.60 5.86 7.53
N ALA A 69 -6.37 6.24 6.51
CA ALA A 69 -5.83 6.98 5.37
C ALA A 69 -5.20 8.31 5.81
N ARG A 70 -5.88 9.09 6.67
CA ARG A 70 -5.32 10.33 7.24
C ARG A 70 -4.02 10.10 8.00
N GLN A 71 -3.93 9.04 8.80
CA GLN A 71 -2.72 8.70 9.55
C GLN A 71 -1.53 8.32 8.65
N ILE A 72 -1.79 7.77 7.46
CA ILE A 72 -0.74 7.43 6.50
C ILE A 72 -0.31 8.68 5.70
N THR A 73 -1.22 9.60 5.43
CA THR A 73 -0.96 10.80 4.63
C THR A 73 -0.32 11.95 5.42
N ALA A 74 -0.53 12.03 6.74
CA ALA A 74 0.01 13.08 7.61
C ALA A 74 1.50 12.90 7.89
#